data_AF-A0A957NLF3-F1
#
_entry.id   AF-A0A957NLF3-F1
#
_cell.length_a   1.000
_cell.length_b   1.000
_cell.length_c   1.000
_cell.angle_alpha   90.00
_cell.angle_beta   90.00
_cell.angle_gamma   90.00
#
_symmetry.space_group_name_H-M   'P 1'
#
loop_
_entity.id
_entity.type
_entity.pdbx_description
1 polymer ?
#
loop_
_entity_poly.entity_id
_entity_poly.type
_entity_poly.pdbx_seq_one_letter_code
_entity_poly.pdbx_strand_id
1 'polypeptide(L)'
;MNTNIFAPLEVWFVVGSQHLYGPETLEQVAADSQKIADGLNASGKLPVKVVLQPTVKSPEEVYNVCQAANAASNCIGLVCWMHTFSPA
;
A
#
# COMPACT_ATOMS: atom_id res chain seq x y z
N MET A 1 19.54 -7.54 -18.06
CA MET A 1 19.88 -6.60 -16.97
C MET A 1 19.84 -7.36 -15.66
N ASN A 2 20.85 -7.21 -14.81
CA ASN A 2 20.90 -7.87 -13.51
C ASN A 2 19.96 -7.15 -12.54
N THR A 3 18.81 -7.74 -12.23
CA THR A 3 17.77 -7.14 -11.36
C THR A 3 18.08 -7.29 -9.86
N ASN A 4 19.23 -7.88 -9.51
CA ASN A 4 19.62 -8.13 -8.12
C ASN A 4 19.74 -6.86 -7.26
N ILE A 5 19.87 -5.68 -7.88
CA ILE A 5 19.85 -4.39 -7.17
C ILE A 5 18.48 -4.02 -6.61
N PHE A 6 17.39 -4.60 -7.15
CA PHE A 6 16.01 -4.31 -6.75
C PHE A 6 15.48 -5.25 -5.66
N ALA A 7 16.16 -6.38 -5.42
CA ALA A 7 15.75 -7.37 -4.43
C ALA A 7 15.52 -6.82 -3.00
N PRO A 8 16.31 -5.86 -2.47
CA PRO A 8 16.04 -5.30 -1.14
C PRO A 8 15.02 -4.15 -1.15
N LEU A 9 14.55 -3.71 -2.32
CA LEU A 9 13.72 -2.52 -2.47
C LEU A 9 12.23 -2.87 -2.41
N GLU A 10 11.45 -1.91 -1.93
CA GLU A 10 10.02 -2.05 -1.68
C GLU A 10 9.25 -0.93 -2.35
N VAL A 11 8.06 -1.26 -2.85
CA VAL A 11 7.01 -0.28 -3.12
C VAL A 11 5.90 -0.48 -2.10
N TRP A 12 5.42 0.60 -1.51
CA TRP A 12 4.37 0.54 -0.52
C TRP A 12 3.01 0.70 -1.19
N PHE A 13 2.14 -0.28 -0.98
CA PHE A 13 0.78 -0.27 -1.47
C PHE A 13 -0.13 0.36 -0.42
N VAL A 14 -0.62 1.57 -0.72
CA VAL A 14 -1.41 2.40 0.19
C VAL A 14 -2.85 2.42 -0.30
N VAL A 15 -3.76 1.95 0.54
CA VAL A 15 -5.18 1.87 0.21
C VAL A 15 -5.96 2.91 0.98
N GLY A 16 -6.69 3.76 0.24
CA GLY A 16 -7.49 4.84 0.81
C GLY A 16 -8.96 4.48 0.96
N SER A 17 -9.56 4.92 2.05
CA SER A 17 -10.98 4.84 2.35
C SER A 17 -11.40 5.99 3.29
N GLN A 18 -12.52 5.86 3.99
CA GLN A 18 -12.96 6.81 5.03
C GLN A 18 -13.79 6.10 6.11
N HIS A 19 -13.81 6.68 7.31
CA HIS A 19 -14.52 6.13 8.46
C HIS A 19 -16.05 6.03 8.28
N LEU A 20 -16.63 6.79 7.35
CA LEU A 20 -18.07 6.82 7.10
C LEU A 20 -18.65 5.49 6.58
N TYR A 21 -17.79 4.57 6.09
CA TYR A 21 -18.23 3.30 5.52
C TYR A 21 -18.46 2.17 6.53
N GLY A 22 -18.15 2.39 7.80
CA GLY A 22 -18.35 1.39 8.86
C GLY A 22 -17.36 0.22 8.81
N PRO A 23 -17.36 -0.63 9.86
CA PRO A 23 -16.33 -1.66 10.06
C PRO A 23 -16.37 -2.77 9.00
N GLU A 24 -17.54 -3.27 8.62
CA GLU A 24 -17.69 -4.35 7.64
C GLU A 24 -17.06 -3.97 6.28
N THR A 25 -17.32 -2.75 5.81
CA THR A 25 -16.72 -2.26 4.57
C THR A 25 -15.20 -2.14 4.70
N LEU A 26 -14.70 -1.65 5.84
CA LEU A 26 -13.26 -1.51 6.07
C LEU A 26 -12.55 -2.88 6.16
N GLU A 27 -13.21 -3.90 6.71
CA GLU A 27 -12.73 -5.29 6.71
C GLU A 27 -12.63 -5.83 5.28
N GLN A 28 -13.65 -5.59 4.45
CA GLN A 28 -13.61 -5.99 3.04
C GLN A 28 -12.50 -5.27 2.28
N VAL A 29 -12.33 -3.96 2.49
CA VAL A 29 -11.24 -3.18 1.90
C VAL A 29 -9.89 -3.79 2.29
N ALA A 30 -9.68 -4.13 3.57
CA ALA A 30 -8.45 -4.76 4.03
C ALA A 30 -8.21 -6.13 3.35
N ALA A 31 -9.25 -6.97 3.25
CA ALA A 31 -9.17 -8.28 2.63
C ALA A 31 -8.81 -8.21 1.13
N ASP A 32 -9.45 -7.31 0.38
CA ASP A 32 -9.16 -7.11 -1.04
C ASP A 32 -7.75 -6.58 -1.26
N SER A 33 -7.33 -5.64 -0.42
CA SER A 33 -5.98 -5.04 -0.47
C SER A 33 -4.89 -6.08 -0.24
N GLN A 34 -5.10 -6.97 0.74
CA GLN A 34 -4.20 -8.08 1.03
C GLN A 34 -4.11 -9.04 -0.15
N LYS A 35 -5.26 -9.43 -0.72
CA LYS A 35 -5.32 -10.33 -1.89
C LYS A 35 -4.56 -9.77 -3.09
N ILE A 36 -4.66 -8.46 -3.33
CA ILE A 36 -3.93 -7.79 -4.41
C ILE A 36 -2.43 -7.79 -4.13
N ALA A 37 -2.00 -7.38 -2.93
CA ALA A 37 -0.59 -7.34 -2.57
C ALA A 37 0.06 -8.73 -2.68
N ASP A 38 -0.60 -9.77 -2.19
CA ASP A 38 -0.14 -11.16 -2.27
C ASP A 38 -0.08 -11.64 -3.71
N GLY A 39 -1.10 -11.35 -4.53
CA GLY A 39 -1.11 -11.70 -5.94
C GLY A 39 0.03 -11.04 -6.73
N LEU A 40 0.31 -9.77 -6.45
CA LEU A 40 1.41 -9.03 -7.06
C LEU A 40 2.76 -9.64 -6.69
N ASN A 41 2.99 -9.92 -5.40
CA ASN A 41 4.21 -10.56 -4.92
C ASN A 41 4.38 -11.98 -5.47
N ALA A 42 3.32 -12.79 -5.44
CA ALA A 42 3.34 -14.18 -5.93
C ALA A 42 3.54 -14.28 -7.45
N SER A 43 3.22 -13.23 -8.21
CA SER A 43 3.37 -13.23 -9.66
C SER A 43 4.83 -13.39 -10.11
N GLY A 44 5.80 -12.99 -9.29
CA GLY A 44 7.22 -12.96 -9.64
C GLY A 44 7.58 -12.00 -10.78
N LYS A 45 6.63 -11.19 -11.25
CA LYS A 45 6.83 -10.25 -12.38
C LYS A 45 7.40 -8.92 -11.95
N LEU A 46 7.29 -8.58 -10.66
CA LEU A 46 7.82 -7.36 -10.10
C LEU A 46 9.24 -7.61 -9.55
N PRO A 47 10.22 -6.75 -9.88
CA PRO A 47 11.59 -6.90 -9.39
C PRO A 47 11.76 -6.42 -7.94
N VAL A 48 10.70 -5.91 -7.31
CA VAL A 48 10.64 -5.34 -5.95
C VAL A 48 9.50 -5.98 -5.17
N LYS A 49 9.59 -5.91 -3.85
CA LYS A 49 8.51 -6.38 -2.96
C LYS A 49 7.40 -5.33 -2.87
N VAL A 50 6.15 -5.77 -2.91
CA VAL A 50 4.98 -4.94 -2.61
C VAL A 50 4.65 -5.08 -1.12
N VAL A 51 4.70 -3.99 -0.37
CA VAL A 51 4.37 -3.96 1.06
C VAL A 51 3.05 -3.25 1.27
N LEU A 52 2.02 -3.99 1.67
CA LEU A 52 0.73 -3.41 2.03
C LEU A 52 0.86 -2.59 3.32
N GLN A 53 0.41 -1.35 3.27
CA GLN A 53 0.26 -0.48 4.43
C GLN A 53 -1.17 -0.58 5.00
N PRO A 54 -1.39 -0.23 6.29
CA PRO A 54 -2.73 -0.12 6.83
C PRO A 54 -3.61 0.82 6.00
N THR A 55 -4.89 0.49 5.85
CA THR A 55 -5.86 1.35 5.13
C THR A 55 -5.93 2.72 5.77
N VAL A 56 -5.68 3.78 4.99
CA VAL A 56 -5.74 5.16 5.45
C VAL A 56 -7.15 5.72 5.25
N LYS A 57 -7.65 6.44 6.27
CA LYS A 57 -9.04 6.89 6.42
C LYS A 57 -9.13 8.32 6.94
N SER A 58 -8.00 8.94 7.27
CA SER A 58 -7.89 10.30 7.77
C SER A 58 -6.64 11.01 7.20
N PRO A 59 -6.61 12.36 7.19
CA PRO A 59 -5.43 13.12 6.77
C PRO A 59 -4.18 12.81 7.59
N GLU A 60 -4.33 12.56 8.90
CA GLU A 60 -3.22 12.22 9.79
C GLU A 60 -2.61 10.85 9.43
N GLU A 61 -3.45 9.85 9.16
CA GLU A 61 -2.98 8.52 8.71
C GLU A 61 -2.23 8.62 7.38
N VAL A 62 -2.74 9.42 6.42
CA VAL A 62 -2.05 9.67 5.14
C VAL A 62 -0.70 10.35 5.36
N TYR A 63 -0.67 11.41 6.19
CA TYR A 63 0.56 12.12 6.52
C TYR A 63 1.61 11.19 7.14
N ASN A 64 1.21 10.35 8.09
CA ASN A 64 2.10 9.43 8.77
C ASN A 64 2.70 8.38 7.82
N VAL A 65 1.90 7.86 6.88
CA VAL A 65 2.40 6.93 5.85
C VAL A 65 3.41 7.63 4.94
N CYS A 66 3.14 8.86 4.50
CA CYS A 66 4.07 9.64 3.68
C CYS A 66 5.39 9.92 4.41
N GLN A 67 5.33 10.30 5.69
CA GLN A 67 6.53 10.53 6.51
C GLN A 67 7.34 9.25 6.70
N ALA A 68 6.68 8.13 6.98
CA ALA A 68 7.34 6.83 7.12
C ALA A 68 8.00 6.39 5.81
N ALA A 69 7.32 6.57 4.68
CA ALA A 69 7.87 6.24 3.36
C ALA A 69 9.11 7.09 3.02
N ASN A 70 9.10 8.38 3.33
CA ASN A 70 10.26 9.27 3.14
C ASN A 70 11.48 8.86 3.99
N ALA A 71 11.25 8.29 5.17
CA ALA A 71 12.32 7.87 6.08
C ALA A 71 12.84 6.45 5.80
N ALA A 72 12.05 5.62 5.10
CA ALA A 72 12.39 4.23 4.81
C ALA A 72 13.34 4.15 3.61
N SER A 73 14.62 3.83 3.87
CA SER A 73 15.67 3.78 2.83
C SER A 73 15.45 2.73 1.74
N ASN A 74 14.62 1.72 2.01
CA ASN A 74 14.25 0.68 1.06
C ASN A 74 12.91 0.97 0.34
N CYS A 75 12.12 1.94 0.81
CA CYS A 75 10.89 2.35 0.14
C CYS A 75 11.23 3.27 -1.03
N ILE A 76 10.99 2.79 -2.25
CA ILE A 76 11.31 3.52 -3.48
C ILE A 76 10.10 4.14 -4.17
N GLY A 77 8.90 3.95 -3.60
CA GLY A 77 7.69 4.56 -4.13
C GLY A 77 6.41 4.10 -3.44
N LEU A 78 5.35 4.88 -3.64
CA LEU A 78 4.00 4.57 -3.21
C LEU A 78 3.16 4.16 -4.42
N VAL A 79 2.36 3.11 -4.25
CA VAL A 79 1.29 2.72 -5.18
C VAL A 79 -0.02 2.97 -4.44
N CYS A 80 -0.78 3.97 -4.89
CA CYS A 80 -2.01 4.38 -4.22
C CYS A 80 -3.24 3.82 -4.94
N TRP A 81 -4.13 3.17 -4.19
CA TRP A 81 -5.43 2.72 -4.70
C TRP A 81 -6.55 3.16 -3.76
N MET A 82 -7.43 4.03 -4.26
CA MET A 82 -8.60 4.46 -3.51
C MET A 82 -9.70 3.42 -3.74
N HIS A 83 -9.74 2.39 -2.89
CA HIS A 83 -10.70 1.28 -3.02
C HIS A 83 -12.13 1.82 -2.96
N THR A 84 -12.37 2.75 -2.04
CA THR A 84 -13.61 3.53 -1.95
C THR A 84 -13.33 5.00 -2.26
N PHE A 85 -14.37 5.84 -2.25
CA PHE A 85 -14.16 7.28 -2.26
C PHE A 85 -13.39 7.69 -0.98
N SER A 86 -12.25 8.35 -1.18
CA SER A 86 -11.39 8.94 -0.15
C SER A 86 -11.22 10.40 -0.55
N PRO A 87 -11.86 11.36 0.15
CA PRO A 87 -11.72 12.79 -0.17
C PRO A 87 -10.25 13.19 -0.30
N ALA A 88 -9.95 13.91 -1.38
CA ALA A 88 -8.59 14.33 -1.73
C ALA A 88 -8.08 15.48 -0.84
#